data_AF-A0A956KZ39-F1
#
_entry.id   AF-A0A956KZ39-F1
#
_cell.length_a   1.000
_cell.length_b   1.000
_cell.length_c   1.000
_cell.angle_alpha   90.00
_cell.angle_beta   90.00
_cell.angle_gamma   90.00
#
_symmetry.space_group_name_H-M   'P 1'
#
loop_
_entity.id
_entity.type
_entity.pdbx_description
1 polymer ?
#
loop_
_entity_poly.entity_id
_entity_poly.type
_entity_poly.pdbx_seq_one_letter_code
_entity_poly.pdbx_strand_id
1 'polypeptide(L)'
;MLTSMAVAAAAALGCWPAGPEIVALSGTGGSSSGSDPSSDSTHSTNSTHSTMTTSPSSTTATGTADGGSTSATTGATLATDSSSGGCPQGTEGCPCTDRGTCDLGLLCSGGTCELAPACRPIDPVPHDDENTAIELEMVNCSMSMDLEALGTIDGPQTDWYTFFGNDAFGCNEQPAAQVTADEPLRVCVYIECVNGGATGMLSCSPGTMGATSPEGRNGCCGSGGAMVGTYDCFLGSKDVDVYVSIGSDEAVCVDYGLTYSI
;
A
#
# COMPACT_ATOMS: atom_id res chain seq x y z
N MET A 1 -10.01 -11.89 -35.99
CA MET A 1 -8.66 -12.41 -35.73
C MET A 1 -8.33 -11.99 -34.31
N LEU A 2 -8.52 -12.88 -33.34
CA LEU A 2 -8.22 -12.61 -31.93
C LEU A 2 -6.70 -12.77 -31.74
N THR A 3 -6.01 -11.66 -31.51
CA THR A 3 -4.62 -11.67 -31.09
C THR A 3 -4.61 -11.89 -29.59
N SER A 4 -4.38 -13.14 -29.15
CA SER A 4 -4.04 -13.44 -27.76
C SER A 4 -2.78 -12.67 -27.40
N MET A 5 -2.92 -11.60 -26.61
CA MET A 5 -1.79 -11.05 -25.86
C MET A 5 -1.62 -11.94 -24.63
N ALA A 6 -0.65 -12.86 -24.71
CA ALA A 6 -0.12 -13.50 -23.53
C ALA A 6 0.72 -12.46 -22.79
N VAL A 7 0.19 -11.91 -21.70
CA VAL A 7 0.99 -11.19 -20.70
C VAL A 7 1.86 -12.24 -20.03
N ALA A 8 3.10 -12.34 -20.49
CA ALA A 8 4.11 -13.12 -19.80
C ALA A 8 4.56 -12.29 -18.59
N ALA A 9 3.90 -12.51 -17.45
CA ALA A 9 4.46 -12.16 -16.16
C ALA A 9 5.73 -12.99 -15.98
N ALA A 10 6.86 -12.45 -16.42
CA ALA A 10 8.17 -12.98 -16.12
C ALA A 10 8.43 -12.70 -14.65
N ALA A 11 7.98 -13.62 -13.77
CA ALA A 11 8.53 -13.74 -12.43
C ALA A 11 10.01 -14.09 -12.58
N ALA A 12 10.84 -13.07 -12.68
CA ALA A 12 12.27 -13.18 -12.48
C ALA A 12 12.49 -13.46 -11.00
N LEU A 13 12.35 -14.73 -10.61
CA LEU A 13 12.99 -15.31 -9.44
C LEU A 13 14.50 -15.23 -9.67
N GLY A 14 15.03 -14.01 -9.64
CA GLY A 14 16.44 -13.76 -9.57
C GLY A 14 16.88 -14.17 -8.19
N CYS A 15 17.51 -15.33 -8.07
CA CYS A 15 18.55 -15.52 -7.08
C CYS A 15 19.47 -14.30 -7.18
N TRP A 16 19.37 -13.37 -6.22
CA TRP A 16 20.29 -12.25 -6.15
C TRP A 16 21.71 -12.82 -6.07
N PRO A 17 22.63 -12.42 -6.95
CA PRO A 17 24.02 -12.83 -6.83
C PRO A 17 24.56 -12.25 -5.52
N ALA A 18 25.10 -13.13 -4.67
CA ALA A 18 25.97 -12.74 -3.58
C ALA A 18 27.00 -11.74 -4.12
N GLY A 19 26.97 -10.51 -3.59
CA GLY A 19 27.88 -9.45 -4.00
C GLY A 19 29.34 -9.83 -3.79
N PRO A 20 30.28 -9.22 -4.55
CA PRO A 20 31.69 -9.51 -4.43
C PRO A 20 32.25 -9.04 -3.08
N GLU A 21 33.07 -9.89 -2.45
CA GLU A 21 33.93 -9.52 -1.32
C GLU A 21 34.73 -8.26 -1.65
N ILE A 22 34.41 -7.16 -0.97
CA ILE A 22 35.23 -5.96 -1.01
C ILE A 22 36.41 -6.18 -0.07
N VAL A 23 37.59 -6.35 -0.68
CA VAL A 23 38.88 -6.39 0.01
C VAL A 23 39.08 -5.07 0.75
N ALA A 24 39.12 -5.15 2.08
CA ALA A 24 39.40 -4.03 2.97
C ALA A 24 40.85 -3.51 2.77
N LEU A 25 40.96 -2.27 2.29
CA LEU A 25 42.20 -1.50 2.35
C LEU A 25 42.33 -0.89 3.74
N SER A 26 43.39 -1.30 4.44
CA SER A 26 43.79 -0.80 5.76
C SER A 26 44.16 0.69 5.68
N GLY A 27 43.32 1.55 6.25
CA GLY A 27 43.59 2.98 6.43
C GLY A 27 43.82 3.29 7.91
N THR A 28 45.08 3.47 8.29
CA THR A 28 45.52 3.90 9.62
C THR A 28 45.43 5.42 9.72
N GLY A 29 44.88 5.95 10.81
CA GLY A 29 45.24 7.30 11.28
C GLY A 29 44.12 8.12 11.92
N GLY A 30 44.40 8.64 13.12
CA GLY A 30 43.91 9.97 13.52
C GLY A 30 43.10 10.03 14.82
N SER A 31 43.79 10.12 15.95
CA SER A 31 43.25 10.47 17.26
C SER A 31 42.89 11.98 17.37
N SER A 32 41.83 12.30 18.11
CA SER A 32 41.70 13.46 19.04
C SER A 32 40.26 13.47 19.60
N SER A 33 39.99 13.13 20.86
CA SER A 33 40.20 13.83 22.15
C SER A 33 39.26 15.01 22.42
N GLY A 34 38.36 14.82 23.41
CA GLY A 34 37.67 15.85 24.20
C GLY A 34 36.23 16.14 23.77
N SER A 35 35.21 16.27 24.63
CA SER A 35 35.13 16.32 26.10
C SER A 35 33.65 16.12 26.50
N ASP A 36 33.40 15.30 27.53
CA ASP A 36 32.25 15.41 28.44
C ASP A 36 32.32 16.74 29.24
N PRO A 37 31.28 17.27 29.93
CA PRO A 37 30.29 16.48 30.70
C PRO A 37 28.87 17.06 30.89
N SER A 38 28.10 16.32 31.71
CA SER A 38 27.08 16.78 32.68
C SER A 38 25.66 17.01 32.14
N SER A 39 24.63 16.21 32.44
CA SER A 39 24.04 15.68 33.70
C SER A 39 22.66 16.31 33.97
N ASP A 40 21.84 15.58 34.74
CA ASP A 40 20.53 15.93 35.33
C ASP A 40 19.29 15.83 34.42
N SER A 41 18.12 15.32 34.82
CA SER A 41 17.62 14.72 36.08
C SER A 41 16.33 13.93 35.77
N THR A 42 16.10 12.91 36.60
CA THR A 42 14.85 12.26 37.00
C THR A 42 13.49 12.93 36.67
N HIS A 43 12.51 12.12 36.24
CA HIS A 43 11.21 11.99 36.96
C HIS A 43 10.45 10.72 36.56
N SER A 44 10.19 9.88 37.56
CA SER A 44 9.17 8.83 37.54
C SER A 44 7.79 9.42 37.86
N THR A 45 6.77 9.07 37.10
CA THR A 45 5.39 8.95 37.58
C THR A 45 4.71 7.85 36.77
N ASN A 46 4.56 6.66 37.33
CA ASN A 46 3.41 6.23 38.14
C ASN A 46 2.23 5.76 37.26
N SER A 47 2.17 4.44 37.08
CA SER A 47 1.03 3.71 36.56
C SER A 47 -0.24 4.09 37.31
N THR A 48 -1.31 4.40 36.57
CA THR A 48 -2.66 4.27 37.10
C THR A 48 -3.52 3.51 36.10
N HIS A 49 -3.82 2.28 36.50
CA HIS A 49 -4.82 1.40 35.98
C HIS A 49 -6.18 2.12 35.94
N SER A 50 -6.88 2.07 34.80
CA SER A 50 -8.30 2.44 34.74
C SER A 50 -9.01 1.47 33.82
N THR A 51 -9.58 0.45 34.46
CA THR A 51 -10.67 -0.37 33.96
C THR A 51 -11.92 0.51 33.77
N MET A 52 -12.42 0.60 32.54
CA MET A 52 -13.78 1.06 32.28
C MET A 52 -14.56 0.00 31.50
N THR A 53 -15.42 -0.68 32.26
CA THR A 53 -16.58 -1.44 31.83
C THR A 53 -17.68 -0.44 31.47
N THR A 54 -18.32 -0.53 30.29
CA THR A 54 -19.79 -0.36 30.12
C THR A 54 -20.24 -0.68 28.67
N SER A 55 -21.07 -1.73 28.59
CA SER A 55 -22.27 -2.01 27.79
C SER A 55 -22.72 -1.15 26.58
N PRO A 56 -23.48 -1.79 25.65
CA PRO A 56 -23.92 -1.22 24.37
C PRO A 56 -25.13 -0.29 24.52
N SER A 57 -25.24 0.69 23.62
CA SER A 57 -26.49 1.42 23.38
C SER A 57 -26.85 1.35 21.90
N SER A 58 -27.87 0.52 21.64
CA SER A 58 -28.70 0.55 20.46
C SER A 58 -29.48 1.86 20.41
N THR A 59 -29.42 2.56 19.27
CA THR A 59 -30.37 3.64 18.98
C THR A 59 -30.98 3.41 17.61
N THR A 60 -32.21 2.90 17.64
CA THR A 60 -33.14 2.85 16.52
C THR A 60 -33.60 4.27 16.21
N ALA A 61 -33.37 4.75 14.98
CA ALA A 61 -34.00 5.96 14.47
C ALA A 61 -34.93 5.59 13.31
N THR A 62 -36.21 5.46 13.64
CA THR A 62 -37.33 5.43 12.71
C THR A 62 -37.63 6.87 12.29
N GLY A 63 -37.57 7.15 10.98
CA GLY A 63 -37.98 8.43 10.40
C GLY A 63 -38.84 8.21 9.16
N THR A 64 -40.15 8.33 9.32
CA THR A 64 -41.17 8.35 8.26
C THR A 64 -41.67 9.77 8.08
N ALA A 65 -41.63 10.30 6.85
CA ALA A 65 -42.50 11.34 6.27
C ALA A 65 -42.19 11.36 4.76
N ASP A 66 -43.00 10.82 3.86
CA ASP A 66 -44.32 11.27 3.37
C ASP A 66 -44.35 12.75 2.93
N GLY A 67 -44.62 12.98 1.65
CA GLY A 67 -44.54 14.32 1.05
C GLY A 67 -44.63 14.39 -0.48
N GLY A 68 -45.69 13.80 -1.04
CA GLY A 68 -46.46 14.19 -2.24
C GLY A 68 -45.90 15.03 -3.41
N SER A 69 -46.46 14.67 -4.58
CA SER A 69 -46.86 15.55 -5.71
C SER A 69 -45.74 15.91 -6.72
N THR A 70 -45.92 15.89 -8.05
CA THR A 70 -47.13 16.01 -8.87
C THR A 70 -46.83 15.51 -10.29
N SER A 71 -47.72 14.70 -10.84
CA SER A 71 -47.77 14.38 -12.27
C SER A 71 -48.16 15.61 -13.09
N ALA A 72 -47.32 16.00 -14.04
CA ALA A 72 -47.68 16.91 -15.12
C ALA A 72 -47.31 16.26 -16.47
N THR A 73 -48.24 15.49 -16.99
CA THR A 73 -48.26 14.99 -18.37
C THR A 73 -48.61 16.14 -19.30
N THR A 74 -47.63 16.65 -20.05
CA THR A 74 -47.92 17.52 -21.21
C THR A 74 -47.29 16.87 -22.44
N GLY A 75 -48.15 16.38 -23.32
CA GLY A 75 -47.78 15.71 -24.55
C GLY A 75 -47.03 16.64 -25.49
N ALA A 76 -45.80 16.24 -25.84
CA ALA A 76 -45.12 16.71 -27.03
C ALA A 76 -45.31 15.65 -28.12
N THR A 77 -46.02 16.05 -29.16
CA THR A 77 -46.22 15.35 -30.42
C THR A 77 -44.89 14.91 -31.02
N LEU A 78 -44.85 13.62 -31.36
CA LEU A 78 -43.85 12.91 -32.14
C LEU A 78 -43.54 13.66 -33.45
N ALA A 79 -42.38 14.29 -33.51
CA ALA A 79 -41.66 14.49 -34.76
C ALA A 79 -40.73 13.27 -34.94
N THR A 80 -41.21 12.30 -35.70
CA THR A 80 -40.39 11.21 -36.24
C THR A 80 -39.50 11.80 -37.32
N ASP A 81 -38.42 12.47 -36.92
CA ASP A 81 -37.30 12.71 -37.79
C ASP A 81 -36.35 11.54 -37.65
N SER A 82 -36.19 10.79 -38.74
CA SER A 82 -35.14 9.79 -38.95
C SER A 82 -33.77 10.47 -39.09
N SER A 83 -33.46 11.43 -38.22
CA SER A 83 -32.13 11.97 -38.04
C SER A 83 -31.31 10.88 -37.39
N SER A 84 -30.55 10.14 -38.21
CA SER A 84 -29.40 9.31 -37.87
C SER A 84 -28.89 9.56 -36.45
N GLY A 85 -29.51 8.85 -35.50
CA GLY A 85 -29.41 9.03 -34.05
C GLY A 85 -28.02 8.67 -33.54
N GLY A 86 -27.04 9.49 -33.89
CA GLY A 86 -25.72 9.48 -33.29
C GLY A 86 -25.90 9.98 -31.87
N CYS A 87 -25.67 9.09 -30.92
CA CYS A 87 -25.52 9.53 -29.55
C CYS A 87 -24.30 10.48 -29.46
N PRO A 88 -24.32 11.47 -28.54
CA PRO A 88 -23.26 12.47 -28.46
C PRO A 88 -21.88 11.81 -28.34
N GLN A 89 -20.89 12.28 -29.11
CA GLN A 89 -19.52 11.77 -28.94
C GLN A 89 -19.07 11.98 -27.49
N GLY A 90 -18.41 10.98 -26.93
CA GLY A 90 -17.93 11.02 -25.55
C GLY A 90 -18.86 10.38 -24.52
N THR A 91 -20.16 10.18 -24.81
CA THR A 91 -21.09 9.59 -23.83
C THR A 91 -21.03 8.06 -23.81
N GLU A 92 -21.47 7.42 -22.72
CA GLU A 92 -21.46 5.96 -22.57
C GLU A 92 -22.17 5.25 -23.74
N GLY A 93 -21.50 4.26 -24.34
CA GLY A 93 -21.97 3.52 -25.51
C GLY A 93 -21.79 4.24 -26.86
N CYS A 94 -21.13 5.40 -26.89
CA CYS A 94 -20.99 6.25 -28.08
C CYS A 94 -19.57 6.34 -28.60
N PRO A 95 -19.36 6.79 -29.85
CA PRO A 95 -18.02 6.99 -30.35
C PRO A 95 -17.23 7.94 -29.44
N CYS A 96 -15.95 7.63 -29.24
CA CYS A 96 -15.05 8.56 -28.57
C CYS A 96 -14.99 9.91 -29.31
N THR A 97 -14.58 10.96 -28.61
CA THR A 97 -14.29 12.23 -29.28
C THR A 97 -13.19 12.05 -30.33
N ASP A 98 -13.06 13.01 -31.24
CA ASP A 98 -11.96 13.03 -32.23
C ASP A 98 -10.55 13.02 -31.60
N ARG A 99 -10.45 13.23 -30.28
CA ARG A 99 -9.21 13.15 -29.49
C ARG A 99 -8.99 11.80 -28.81
N GLY A 100 -9.88 10.84 -29.01
CA GLY A 100 -9.86 9.54 -28.32
C GLY A 100 -10.20 9.64 -26.83
N THR A 101 -10.94 10.68 -26.42
CA THR A 101 -11.39 10.85 -25.03
C THR A 101 -12.88 10.59 -24.91
N CYS A 102 -13.33 10.31 -23.70
CA CYS A 102 -14.74 10.19 -23.36
C CYS A 102 -15.11 11.17 -22.23
N ASP A 103 -16.40 11.29 -21.94
CA ASP A 103 -16.89 12.05 -20.79
C ASP A 103 -16.37 11.41 -19.47
N LEU A 104 -16.44 12.16 -18.37
CA LEU A 104 -15.82 11.80 -17.09
C LEU A 104 -16.18 10.37 -16.64
N GLY A 105 -15.15 9.56 -16.36
CA GLY A 105 -15.30 8.19 -15.87
C GLY A 105 -15.45 7.11 -16.95
N LEU A 106 -15.39 7.48 -18.23
CA LEU A 106 -15.46 6.56 -19.35
C LEU A 106 -14.08 6.40 -20.01
N LEU A 107 -13.75 5.18 -20.43
CA LEU A 107 -12.54 4.86 -21.17
C LEU A 107 -12.87 4.67 -22.66
N CYS A 108 -12.06 5.26 -23.54
CA CYS A 108 -12.19 5.03 -24.97
C CYS A 108 -11.59 3.66 -25.34
N SER A 109 -12.43 2.63 -25.40
CA SER A 109 -12.06 1.26 -25.74
C SER A 109 -12.67 0.89 -27.09
N GLY A 110 -11.84 0.50 -28.05
CA GLY A 110 -12.33 0.10 -29.38
C GLY A 110 -13.10 1.19 -30.14
N GLY A 111 -12.83 2.47 -29.86
CA GLY A 111 -13.51 3.60 -30.49
C GLY A 111 -14.88 3.92 -29.90
N THR A 112 -15.28 3.23 -28.83
CA THR A 112 -16.51 3.49 -28.08
C THR A 112 -16.16 3.89 -26.64
N CYS A 113 -16.95 4.80 -26.07
CA CYS A 113 -16.86 5.18 -24.69
C CYS A 113 -17.57 4.14 -23.83
N GLU A 114 -16.78 3.35 -23.14
CA GLU A 114 -17.26 2.35 -22.21
C GLU A 114 -17.03 2.86 -20.78
N LEU A 115 -17.83 2.39 -19.83
CA LEU A 115 -17.49 2.57 -18.42
C LEU A 115 -16.06 2.06 -18.24
N ALA A 116 -15.21 2.87 -17.60
CA ALA A 116 -13.96 2.35 -17.10
C ALA A 116 -14.29 1.07 -16.32
N PRO A 117 -13.60 -0.05 -16.55
CA PRO A 117 -13.89 -1.29 -15.85
C PRO A 117 -13.89 -0.96 -14.37
N ALA A 118 -15.08 -1.00 -13.75
CA ALA A 118 -15.22 -0.69 -12.35
C ALA A 118 -14.28 -1.63 -11.61
N CYS A 119 -13.34 -1.09 -10.84
CA CYS A 119 -12.51 -1.92 -10.01
C CYS A 119 -13.45 -2.74 -9.15
N ARG A 120 -13.33 -4.06 -9.26
CA ARG A 120 -14.01 -4.97 -8.35
C ARG A 120 -12.98 -5.23 -7.27
N PRO A 121 -13.00 -4.48 -6.15
CA PRO A 121 -12.04 -4.72 -5.10
C PRO A 121 -12.11 -6.19 -4.71
N ILE A 122 -10.97 -6.87 -4.82
CA ILE A 122 -10.83 -8.26 -4.36
C ILE A 122 -11.05 -8.30 -2.85
N ASP A 123 -10.61 -7.25 -2.14
CA ASP A 123 -10.83 -7.06 -0.72
C ASP A 123 -11.82 -5.92 -0.45
N PRO A 124 -13.03 -6.22 0.08
CA PRO A 124 -14.01 -5.19 0.41
C PRO A 124 -13.75 -4.49 1.76
N VAL A 125 -12.78 -4.94 2.55
CA VAL A 125 -12.45 -4.33 3.85
C VAL A 125 -11.55 -3.12 3.59
N PRO A 126 -11.93 -1.90 4.01
CA PRO A 126 -11.06 -0.74 3.85
C PRO A 126 -9.83 -0.87 4.74
N HIS A 127 -8.66 -0.65 4.16
CA HIS A 127 -7.35 -0.68 4.82
C HIS A 127 -6.46 0.45 4.29
N ASP A 128 -7.11 1.62 4.12
CA ASP A 128 -6.57 2.77 3.41
C ASP A 128 -5.61 3.61 4.29
N ASP A 129 -5.44 3.21 5.55
CA ASP A 129 -4.57 3.87 6.52
C ASP A 129 -3.82 2.87 7.42
N GLU A 130 -2.71 3.35 7.99
CA GLU A 130 -1.80 2.55 8.81
C GLU A 130 -2.46 1.98 10.08
N ASN A 131 -3.53 2.61 10.58
CA ASN A 131 -4.25 2.17 11.80
C ASN A 131 -5.31 1.10 11.51
N THR A 132 -5.70 0.96 10.24
CA THR A 132 -6.63 -0.06 9.73
C THR A 132 -5.92 -1.14 8.92
N ALA A 133 -4.58 -1.18 8.99
CA ALA A 133 -3.75 -2.15 8.29
C ALA A 133 -4.21 -3.60 8.55
N ILE A 134 -4.24 -4.40 7.48
CA ILE A 134 -4.58 -5.82 7.56
C ILE A 134 -3.43 -6.58 8.23
N GLU A 135 -3.73 -7.29 9.30
CA GLU A 135 -2.77 -8.18 9.95
C GLU A 135 -2.56 -9.44 9.11
N LEU A 136 -1.32 -9.63 8.64
CA LEU A 136 -0.85 -10.80 7.92
C LEU A 136 -0.25 -11.83 8.89
N GLU A 137 0.03 -13.02 8.38
CA GLU A 137 0.64 -14.07 9.20
C GLU A 137 2.07 -13.70 9.62
N MET A 138 2.44 -14.11 10.84
CA MET A 138 3.78 -13.93 11.40
C MET A 138 4.84 -14.65 10.56
N VAL A 139 5.97 -13.97 10.31
CA VAL A 139 7.12 -14.54 9.60
C VAL A 139 8.25 -14.82 10.60
N ASN A 140 8.84 -16.01 10.47
CA ASN A 140 10.04 -16.42 11.20
C ASN A 140 10.99 -17.11 10.22
N CYS A 141 12.27 -17.21 10.58
CA CYS A 141 13.30 -17.74 9.67
C CYS A 141 13.18 -19.20 9.27
N SER A 142 12.25 -19.97 9.86
CA SER A 142 11.98 -21.34 9.41
C SER A 142 10.88 -21.41 8.36
N MET A 143 10.22 -20.29 8.08
CA MET A 143 9.06 -20.19 7.21
C MET A 143 9.36 -19.20 6.10
N SER A 144 9.86 -19.70 4.97
CA SER A 144 9.73 -18.98 3.71
C SER A 144 8.24 -19.03 3.34
N MET A 145 7.51 -17.99 3.69
CA MET A 145 6.13 -17.87 3.26
C MET A 145 6.12 -17.05 1.98
N ASP A 146 5.96 -17.73 0.84
CA ASP A 146 5.32 -17.11 -0.32
C ASP A 146 3.81 -17.01 0.00
N LEU A 147 3.45 -16.31 1.09
CA LEU A 147 2.06 -15.99 1.37
C LEU A 147 1.71 -14.81 0.50
N GLU A 148 0.89 -15.08 -0.51
CA GLU A 148 0.39 -14.07 -1.42
C GLU A 148 -0.88 -13.46 -0.84
N ALA A 149 -0.80 -12.19 -0.43
CA ALA A 149 -2.00 -11.38 -0.20
C ALA A 149 -2.42 -10.75 -1.53
N LEU A 150 -3.72 -10.81 -1.84
CA LEU A 150 -4.27 -10.24 -3.08
C LEU A 150 -5.02 -8.96 -2.75
N GLY A 151 -4.83 -7.92 -3.56
CA GLY A 151 -5.52 -6.64 -3.40
C GLY A 151 -5.79 -5.96 -4.74
N THR A 152 -6.49 -4.82 -4.69
CA THR A 152 -6.81 -4.00 -5.87
C THR A 152 -6.63 -2.54 -5.51
N ILE A 153 -5.80 -1.81 -6.28
CA ILE A 153 -5.71 -0.35 -6.22
C ILE A 153 -6.78 0.25 -7.14
N ASP A 154 -7.76 0.94 -6.57
CA ASP A 154 -8.80 1.73 -7.27
C ASP A 154 -8.58 3.22 -7.04
N GLY A 155 -7.94 3.87 -8.00
CA GLY A 155 -7.64 5.28 -7.95
C GLY A 155 -6.40 5.62 -7.10
N PRO A 156 -6.27 6.89 -6.69
CA PRO A 156 -5.18 7.34 -5.84
C PRO A 156 -5.41 6.88 -4.39
N GLN A 157 -5.06 5.63 -4.10
CA GLN A 157 -5.21 5.02 -2.78
C GLN A 157 -3.95 4.29 -2.33
N THR A 158 -3.95 3.85 -1.08
CA THR A 158 -2.84 3.10 -0.47
C THR A 158 -3.40 2.07 0.49
N ASP A 159 -3.13 0.80 0.21
CA ASP A 159 -3.51 -0.34 1.01
C ASP A 159 -2.42 -0.60 2.05
N TRP A 160 -2.81 -0.88 3.30
CA TRP A 160 -1.91 -1.10 4.42
C TRP A 160 -2.00 -2.53 4.96
N TYR A 161 -0.84 -3.08 5.28
CA TYR A 161 -0.68 -4.40 5.89
C TYR A 161 0.31 -4.31 7.05
N THR A 162 0.19 -5.23 8.00
CA THR A 162 1.12 -5.36 9.12
C THR A 162 1.45 -6.83 9.39
N PHE A 163 2.68 -7.13 9.79
CA PHE A 163 3.05 -8.45 10.29
C PHE A 163 4.15 -8.36 11.33
N PHE A 164 4.21 -9.37 12.20
CA PHE A 164 5.29 -9.51 13.16
C PHE A 164 6.45 -10.28 12.54
N GLY A 165 7.62 -9.67 12.56
CA GLY A 165 8.88 -10.30 12.19
C GLY A 165 9.68 -10.72 13.43
N ASN A 166 9.90 -12.02 13.59
CA ASN A 166 10.74 -12.56 14.66
C ASN A 166 12.10 -12.98 14.12
N ASP A 167 13.16 -12.27 14.51
CA ASP A 167 14.52 -12.73 14.28
C ASP A 167 14.91 -13.72 15.39
N ALA A 168 14.78 -15.00 15.09
CA ALA A 168 15.40 -16.01 15.91
C ALA A 168 16.93 -15.91 15.73
N PHE A 169 17.68 -15.91 16.83
CA PHE A 169 19.14 -15.79 16.82
C PHE A 169 19.82 -16.61 15.70
N GLY A 170 20.45 -15.93 14.75
CA GLY A 170 21.18 -16.54 13.63
C GLY A 170 20.60 -16.28 12.24
N CYS A 171 19.52 -15.51 12.13
CA CYS A 171 18.91 -15.14 10.86
C CYS A 171 19.29 -13.69 10.49
N ASN A 172 19.91 -13.51 9.33
CA ASN A 172 20.17 -12.16 8.80
C ASN A 172 19.02 -11.75 7.90
N GLU A 173 17.84 -11.71 8.49
CA GLU A 173 16.59 -11.51 7.77
C GLU A 173 16.18 -10.03 7.87
N GLN A 174 16.00 -9.45 6.68
CA GLN A 174 15.79 -8.04 6.38
C GLN A 174 14.37 -7.90 5.85
N PRO A 175 13.47 -7.19 6.58
CA PRO A 175 12.09 -7.00 6.15
C PRO A 175 12.00 -6.52 4.71
N ALA A 176 11.22 -7.24 3.91
CA ALA A 176 11.02 -6.96 2.51
C ALA A 176 9.57 -7.23 2.09
N ALA A 177 9.13 -6.49 1.08
CA ALA A 177 7.86 -6.71 0.40
C ALA A 177 8.04 -6.52 -1.10
N GLN A 178 7.39 -7.35 -1.89
CA GLN A 178 7.35 -7.24 -3.35
C GLN A 178 5.92 -7.37 -3.84
N VAL A 179 5.62 -6.70 -4.94
CA VAL A 179 4.31 -6.69 -5.55
C VAL A 179 4.41 -7.11 -7.00
N THR A 180 3.56 -8.06 -7.39
CA THR A 180 3.32 -8.41 -8.79
C THR A 180 2.03 -7.76 -9.25
N ALA A 181 2.11 -6.87 -10.23
CA ALA A 181 1.00 -6.11 -10.79
C ALA A 181 1.27 -5.79 -12.26
N ASP A 182 0.22 -5.48 -13.02
CA ASP A 182 0.35 -5.08 -14.43
C ASP A 182 0.93 -3.66 -14.60
N GLU A 183 0.83 -2.83 -13.56
CA GLU A 183 1.37 -1.47 -13.51
C GLU A 183 2.31 -1.31 -12.30
N PRO A 184 3.30 -0.39 -12.36
CA PRO A 184 4.23 -0.16 -11.26
C PRO A 184 3.52 0.49 -10.07
N LEU A 185 3.37 -0.27 -8.98
CA LEU A 185 2.88 0.25 -7.71
C LEU A 185 4.04 0.68 -6.80
N ARG A 186 3.81 1.71 -5.98
CA ARG A 186 4.76 2.11 -4.93
C ARG A 186 4.59 1.19 -3.73
N VAL A 187 5.67 0.55 -3.33
CA VAL A 187 5.72 -0.32 -2.15
C VAL A 187 6.63 0.32 -1.11
N CYS A 188 6.17 0.40 0.12
CA CYS A 188 7.01 0.82 1.25
C CYS A 188 6.95 -0.20 2.38
N VAL A 189 8.09 -0.38 3.04
CA VAL A 189 8.25 -1.23 4.22
C VAL A 189 8.76 -0.34 5.35
N TYR A 190 7.97 -0.22 6.42
CA TYR A 190 8.31 0.51 7.63
C TYR A 190 8.45 -0.47 8.79
N ILE A 191 9.26 -0.11 9.78
CA ILE A 191 9.51 -0.97 10.94
C ILE A 191 9.30 -0.22 12.25
N GLU A 192 8.80 -0.93 13.24
CA GLU A 192 8.74 -0.52 14.63
C GLU A 192 9.31 -1.64 15.50
N CYS A 193 10.28 -1.32 16.35
CA CYS A 193 10.82 -2.29 17.29
C CYS A 193 9.84 -2.52 18.45
N VAL A 194 9.61 -3.78 18.84
CA VAL A 194 8.60 -4.18 19.84
C VAL A 194 8.76 -3.50 21.21
N ASN A 195 9.99 -3.15 21.59
CA ASN A 195 10.28 -2.47 22.86
C ASN A 195 10.43 -0.94 22.71
N GLY A 196 9.97 -0.40 21.58
CA GLY A 196 10.07 1.00 21.23
C GLY A 196 11.39 1.36 20.53
N GLY A 197 11.27 2.24 19.53
CA GLY A 197 12.36 2.97 18.88
C GLY A 197 13.39 2.12 18.13
N ALA A 198 13.44 2.27 16.80
CA ALA A 198 14.69 2.04 16.08
C ALA A 198 15.70 3.09 16.58
N THR A 199 16.66 2.67 17.40
CA THR A 199 17.67 3.58 17.97
C THR A 199 18.88 3.75 17.06
N GLY A 200 18.95 2.93 15.99
CA GLY A 200 20.00 2.96 14.98
C GLY A 200 19.62 3.65 13.68
N MET A 201 20.62 3.78 12.81
CA MET A 201 20.45 4.25 11.44
C MET A 201 19.81 3.13 10.61
N LEU A 202 18.55 3.33 10.22
CA LEU A 202 17.90 2.51 9.20
C LEU A 202 18.57 2.78 7.85
N SER A 203 19.01 1.73 7.16
CA SER A 203 19.52 1.83 5.80
C SER A 203 18.63 1.05 4.85
N CYS A 204 18.51 1.56 3.63
CA CYS A 204 17.69 0.99 2.58
C CYS A 204 18.55 0.20 1.60
N SER A 205 18.04 -0.93 1.14
CA SER A 205 18.71 -1.72 0.10
C SER A 205 18.83 -0.94 -1.21
N PRO A 206 19.81 -1.27 -2.08
CA PRO A 206 19.94 -0.59 -3.37
C PRO A 206 18.65 -0.62 -4.19
N GLY A 207 18.25 0.53 -4.74
CA GLY A 207 17.02 0.68 -5.50
C GLY A 207 15.81 1.13 -4.68
N THR A 208 15.93 1.21 -3.36
CA THR A 208 14.90 1.78 -2.47
C THR A 208 15.42 3.05 -1.81
N MET A 209 14.50 3.88 -1.30
CA MET A 209 14.81 5.15 -0.67
C MET A 209 14.17 5.27 0.71
N GLY A 210 14.87 5.93 1.64
CA GLY A 210 14.36 6.17 2.98
C GLY A 210 13.04 6.93 2.98
N ALA A 211 12.11 6.52 3.82
CA ALA A 211 10.79 7.11 3.97
C ALA A 211 10.32 7.07 5.43
N THR A 212 9.27 7.83 5.71
CA THR A 212 8.61 7.86 7.02
C THR A 212 7.10 7.66 6.81
N SER A 213 6.50 6.75 7.58
CA SER A 213 5.06 6.49 7.53
C SER A 213 4.24 7.64 8.14
N PRO A 214 2.92 7.72 7.90
CA PRO A 214 2.04 8.71 8.54
C PRO A 214 2.16 8.76 10.08
N GLU A 215 2.35 7.62 10.73
CA GLU A 215 2.52 7.51 12.18
C GLU A 215 4.00 7.68 12.63
N GLY A 216 4.90 8.07 11.72
CA GLY A 216 6.28 8.44 12.05
C GLY A 216 7.29 7.28 12.05
N ARG A 217 6.92 6.10 11.52
CA ARG A 217 7.82 4.94 11.46
C ARG A 217 8.82 5.09 10.32
N ASN A 218 10.08 4.77 10.58
CA ASN A 218 11.11 4.81 9.54
C ASN A 218 11.04 3.57 8.66
N GLY A 219 11.31 3.73 7.38
CA GLY A 219 11.23 2.65 6.41
C GLY A 219 11.93 2.94 5.09
N CYS A 220 11.66 2.08 4.11
CA CYS A 220 12.17 2.17 2.75
C CYS A 220 11.03 2.04 1.75
N CYS A 221 11.08 2.81 0.66
CA CYS A 221 10.11 2.74 -0.44
C CYS A 221 10.81 2.43 -1.77
N GLY A 222 10.12 1.73 -2.67
CA GLY A 222 10.56 1.48 -4.03
C GLY A 222 9.37 1.23 -4.97
N SER A 223 9.68 1.04 -6.26
CA SER A 223 8.69 0.68 -7.29
C SER A 223 8.64 -0.85 -7.41
N GLY A 224 7.47 -1.45 -7.22
CA GLY A 224 7.27 -2.91 -7.26
C GLY A 224 7.83 -3.68 -6.06
N GLY A 225 8.59 -3.04 -5.17
CA GLY A 225 9.08 -3.67 -3.95
C GLY A 225 9.96 -2.74 -3.11
N ALA A 226 10.10 -3.08 -1.84
CA ALA A 226 11.00 -2.41 -0.92
C ALA A 226 11.63 -3.39 0.08
N MET A 227 12.82 -3.04 0.58
CA MET A 227 13.58 -3.84 1.54
C MET A 227 14.37 -2.92 2.47
N VAL A 228 14.35 -3.24 3.75
CA VAL A 228 15.18 -2.61 4.78
C VAL A 228 16.53 -3.30 4.82
N GLY A 229 17.59 -2.60 4.41
CA GLY A 229 18.93 -3.17 4.31
C GLY A 229 19.58 -3.42 5.67
N THR A 230 19.54 -2.45 6.58
CA THR A 230 20.01 -2.64 7.96
C THR A 230 19.15 -1.86 8.93
N TYR A 231 18.85 -2.45 10.07
CA TYR A 231 18.18 -1.80 11.18
C TYR A 231 18.72 -2.37 12.49
N ASP A 232 18.64 -1.62 13.58
CA ASP A 232 19.01 -2.08 14.92
C ASP A 232 17.91 -1.65 15.90
N CYS A 233 17.31 -2.62 16.59
CA CYS A 233 16.48 -2.32 17.74
C CYS A 233 17.33 -2.17 19.01
N PHE A 234 16.77 -1.46 19.98
CA PHE A 234 17.42 -1.25 21.26
C PHE A 234 17.79 -2.59 21.91
N LEU A 235 19.02 -2.67 22.48
CA LEU A 235 19.60 -3.88 23.09
C LEU A 235 19.87 -5.06 22.12
N GLY A 236 19.83 -4.82 20.81
CA GLY A 236 20.23 -5.82 19.82
C GLY A 236 19.19 -6.92 19.56
N SER A 237 17.95 -6.75 20.04
CA SER A 237 16.84 -7.52 19.47
C SER A 237 16.63 -7.10 18.02
N LYS A 238 15.97 -7.94 17.24
CA LYS A 238 15.51 -7.61 15.89
C LYS A 238 14.04 -7.97 15.70
N ASP A 239 13.34 -8.24 16.80
CA ASP A 239 11.89 -8.34 16.79
C ASP A 239 11.28 -6.99 16.39
N VAL A 240 10.52 -7.00 15.30
CA VAL A 240 9.92 -5.81 14.70
C VAL A 240 8.49 -6.07 14.26
N ASP A 241 7.63 -5.09 14.49
CA ASP A 241 6.38 -4.94 13.79
C ASP A 241 6.69 -4.28 12.44
N VAL A 242 6.32 -4.94 11.36
CA VAL A 242 6.56 -4.49 9.98
C VAL A 242 5.26 -4.01 9.39
N TYR A 243 5.26 -2.79 8.85
CA TYR A 243 4.14 -2.18 8.17
C TYR A 243 4.46 -2.06 6.68
N VAL A 244 3.57 -2.55 5.84
CA VAL A 244 3.70 -2.49 4.39
C VAL A 244 2.61 -1.60 3.83
N SER A 245 2.98 -0.64 2.98
CA SER A 245 2.01 0.15 2.23
C SER A 245 2.19 -0.06 0.74
N ILE A 246 1.09 -0.32 0.02
CA ILE A 246 1.06 -0.50 -1.44
C ILE A 246 0.12 0.55 -2.00
N GLY A 247 0.57 1.38 -2.94
CA GLY A 247 -0.30 2.43 -3.45
C GLY A 247 0.12 3.02 -4.78
N SER A 248 -0.77 3.87 -5.30
CA SER A 248 -0.57 4.70 -6.47
C SER A 248 -1.06 6.12 -6.17
N ASP A 249 -0.38 7.12 -6.71
CA ASP A 249 -0.87 8.51 -6.76
C ASP A 249 -1.68 8.80 -8.04
N GLU A 250 -1.74 7.83 -8.95
CA GLU A 250 -2.48 7.91 -10.20
C GLU A 250 -3.86 7.23 -10.10
N ALA A 251 -4.78 7.65 -10.97
CA ALA A 251 -6.09 7.03 -11.07
C ALA A 251 -6.01 5.71 -11.86
N VAL A 252 -5.49 4.67 -11.22
CA VAL A 252 -5.29 3.33 -11.81
C VAL A 252 -6.29 2.33 -11.26
N CYS A 253 -6.53 1.25 -12.01
CA CYS A 253 -7.34 0.11 -11.57
C CYS A 253 -6.51 -1.15 -11.74
N VAL A 254 -5.82 -1.58 -10.69
CA VAL A 254 -4.76 -2.59 -10.79
C VAL A 254 -4.90 -3.62 -9.68
N ASP A 255 -5.13 -4.87 -10.08
CA ASP A 255 -5.01 -6.01 -9.19
C ASP A 255 -3.54 -6.31 -8.93
N TYR A 256 -3.23 -6.76 -7.71
CA TYR A 256 -1.87 -7.08 -7.34
C TYR A 256 -1.78 -8.28 -6.39
N GLY A 257 -0.63 -8.95 -6.44
CA GLY A 257 -0.21 -9.95 -5.46
C GLY A 257 0.98 -9.44 -4.65
N LEU A 258 0.84 -9.40 -3.33
CA LEU A 258 1.87 -9.03 -2.35
C LEU A 258 2.57 -10.29 -1.83
N THR A 259 3.89 -10.32 -1.93
CA THR A 259 4.75 -11.25 -1.19
C THR A 259 5.58 -10.48 -0.15
N TYR A 260 5.78 -11.07 1.02
CA TYR A 260 6.49 -10.43 2.13
C TYR A 260 7.40 -11.43 2.85
N SER A 261 8.50 -10.91 3.39
CA SER A 261 9.46 -11.70 4.16
C SER A 261 10.05 -10.86 5.29
N ILE A 262 10.53 -11.54 6.32
CA ILE A 262 11.62 -11.03 7.13
C ILE A 262 12.88 -11.73 6.66
#